data_AF-C5LWQ3-F1
#
_entry.id   AF-C5LWQ3-F1
#
_cell.length_a   1.000
_cell.length_b   1.000
_cell.length_c   1.000
_cell.angle_alpha   90.00
_cell.angle_beta   90.00
_cell.angle_gamma   90.00
#
_symmetry.space_group_name_H-M   'P 1'
#
loop_
_entity.id
_entity.type
_entity.pdbx_description
1 polymer ?
#
loop_
_entity_poly.entity_id
_entity_poly.type
_entity_poly.pdbx_seq_one_letter_code
_entity_poly.pdbx_strand_id
1 'polypeptide(L)'
;MGCVCCSGLEGLYEPQPDKTTPQGLCAIALCGLGALYTLKCPEEVKQAVRNALGRKHLKSDGPSIKAKGLYKFKLGGWLWMANGVKTVEVRRVVLSLIEELEKVRWEIVESVDMSRSGYLQMLILRRSDDDFERGRRKNFLVGLHGSDDLRFICDDEPTRVHAITEAARLGIESSWKISRESEYGGAHQFVLNKRPFGTLGANGEDSVKIRRMLVAMCAQIEKATGYRLAKSLNLSAGQASKSSMIFRYYEDSRDCGEVTYVGLSLNDIDDVRLISPPWDSVDETIKDTLRKAIVEAWPKGIQKERMYGEAYEWKLSGRPWDAYGTDTVDSRILVGRMLKGMWSLGFELLPKIDCSGKLADMSLMVFRRPRQGNVPLPPNEPVLGVSLHDTDDIRITCTDETVVDNLEGFVRNAMMRPALSADPVKRFGRYGRSLQMKLNGCPFHTCTNSHNALYCGTVLLALVDLLYQQGWVLRTAPDVSRKYYADDKKQYKLDTATMYFTKART
;
A
#
# COMPACT_ATOMS: atom_id res chain seq x y z
N MET A 1 -30.98 12.55 4.50
CA MET A 1 -30.97 11.07 4.60
C MET A 1 -30.18 10.70 5.85
N GLY A 2 -30.82 9.94 6.75
CA GLY A 2 -30.35 9.70 8.10
C GLY A 2 -28.98 9.03 8.15
N CYS A 3 -28.22 9.40 9.19
CA CYS A 3 -26.96 8.77 9.56
C CYS A 3 -27.24 7.28 9.80
N VAL A 4 -26.90 6.42 8.84
CA VAL A 4 -26.87 4.98 9.08
C VAL A 4 -25.75 4.75 10.07
N CYS A 5 -26.12 4.57 11.34
CA CYS A 5 -25.21 4.18 12.40
C CYS A 5 -24.43 2.96 11.89
N CYS A 6 -23.13 3.12 11.70
CA CYS A 6 -22.20 2.03 11.44
C CYS A 6 -22.06 1.22 12.74
N SER A 7 -23.09 0.43 13.06
CA SER A 7 -22.95 -0.73 13.92
C SER A 7 -22.18 -1.77 13.12
N GLY A 8 -21.13 -2.37 13.71
CA GLY A 8 -20.49 -3.52 13.07
C GLY A 8 -21.49 -4.65 12.83
N LEU A 9 -21.01 -5.74 12.21
CA LEU A 9 -21.85 -6.90 11.95
C LEU A 9 -22.37 -7.50 13.27
N GLU A 10 -23.68 -7.63 13.40
CA GLU A 10 -24.31 -8.20 14.58
C GLU A 10 -23.85 -9.65 14.82
N GLY A 11 -23.53 -9.98 16.07
CA GLY A 11 -23.00 -11.29 16.44
C GLY A 11 -21.54 -11.55 16.02
N LEU A 12 -20.85 -10.58 15.40
CA LEU A 12 -19.44 -10.73 15.07
C LEU A 12 -18.55 -10.57 16.31
N TYR A 13 -17.71 -11.58 16.56
CA TYR A 13 -16.65 -11.57 17.55
C TYR A 13 -15.52 -12.50 17.11
N GLU A 14 -14.30 -12.26 17.60
CA GLU A 14 -13.19 -13.19 17.38
C GLU A 14 -13.06 -14.13 18.61
N PRO A 15 -13.28 -15.44 18.46
CA PRO A 15 -13.20 -16.40 19.57
C PRO A 15 -11.77 -16.67 20.05
N GLN A 16 -10.76 -16.52 19.17
CA GLN A 16 -9.37 -16.82 19.45
C GLN A 16 -8.50 -15.58 19.12
N PRO A 17 -8.61 -14.50 19.91
CA PRO A 17 -7.98 -13.20 19.62
C PRO A 17 -6.46 -13.22 19.63
N ASP A 18 -5.87 -14.21 20.28
CA ASP A 18 -4.42 -14.35 20.47
C ASP A 18 -3.82 -15.45 19.59
N LYS A 19 -4.66 -16.12 18.78
CA LYS A 19 -4.23 -17.15 17.85
C LYS A 19 -4.30 -16.61 16.43
N THR A 20 -3.19 -16.71 15.72
CA THR A 20 -3.07 -16.36 14.31
C THR A 20 -4.06 -17.16 13.47
N THR A 21 -4.26 -16.74 12.23
CA THR A 21 -4.95 -17.57 11.24
C THR A 21 -4.16 -18.88 11.00
N PRO A 22 -4.78 -19.91 10.38
CA PRO A 22 -4.09 -21.14 9.99
C PRO A 22 -2.80 -20.92 9.18
N GLN A 23 -2.76 -19.91 8.30
CA GLN A 23 -1.56 -19.54 7.52
C GLN A 23 -0.62 -18.58 8.28
N GLY A 24 -0.78 -18.44 9.60
CA GLY A 24 0.13 -17.65 10.44
C GLY A 24 -0.02 -16.13 10.30
N LEU A 25 -1.20 -15.64 9.89
CA LEU A 25 -1.45 -14.21 9.70
C LEU A 25 -2.11 -13.60 10.94
N CYS A 26 -1.82 -12.32 11.19
CA CYS A 26 -2.56 -11.48 12.12
C CYS A 26 -2.62 -10.03 11.60
N ALA A 27 -3.32 -9.12 12.30
CA ALA A 27 -3.45 -7.74 11.85
C ALA A 27 -3.33 -6.72 12.98
N ILE A 28 -2.69 -5.60 12.65
CA ILE A 28 -2.69 -4.37 13.45
C ILE A 28 -3.53 -3.32 12.71
N ALA A 29 -4.61 -2.86 13.33
CA ALA A 29 -5.47 -1.81 12.80
C ALA A 29 -5.08 -0.44 13.38
N LEU A 30 -4.58 0.47 12.55
CA LEU A 30 -4.45 1.88 12.89
C LEU A 30 -5.82 2.53 12.68
N CYS A 31 -6.48 2.92 13.77
CA CYS A 31 -7.92 3.23 13.73
C CYS A 31 -8.26 4.57 14.39
N GLY A 32 -9.02 5.38 13.66
CA GLY A 32 -9.47 6.70 14.10
C GLY A 32 -8.28 7.63 14.36
N LEU A 33 -8.34 8.40 15.44
CA LEU A 33 -7.31 9.42 15.72
C LEU A 33 -6.22 8.95 16.69
N GLY A 34 -6.54 8.01 17.58
CA GLY A 34 -5.71 7.72 18.75
C GLY A 34 -5.88 6.31 19.30
N ALA A 35 -6.17 5.34 18.43
CA ALA A 35 -6.22 3.94 18.81
C ALA A 35 -5.47 3.05 17.83
N LEU A 36 -4.95 1.95 18.36
CA LEU A 36 -4.47 0.81 17.62
C LEU A 36 -5.21 -0.42 18.15
N TYR A 37 -5.65 -1.31 17.26
CA TYR A 37 -6.23 -2.59 17.64
C TYR A 37 -5.38 -3.72 17.08
N THR A 38 -5.28 -4.81 17.82
CA THR A 38 -4.70 -6.07 17.35
C THR A 38 -5.80 -7.10 17.22
N LEU A 39 -5.69 -7.92 16.18
CA LEU A 39 -6.61 -9.00 15.85
C LEU A 39 -5.79 -10.25 15.50
N LYS A 40 -6.07 -11.37 16.19
CA LYS A 40 -5.33 -12.63 16.04
C LYS A 40 -3.83 -12.53 16.34
N CYS A 41 -3.42 -11.50 17.08
CA CYS A 41 -2.01 -11.26 17.40
C CYS A 41 -1.62 -11.99 18.69
N PRO A 42 -0.58 -12.82 18.67
CA PRO A 42 -0.07 -13.45 19.88
C PRO A 42 0.58 -12.42 20.81
N GLU A 43 0.86 -12.82 22.06
CA GLU A 43 1.28 -11.88 23.10
C GLU A 43 2.62 -11.21 22.81
N GLU A 44 3.54 -11.88 22.13
CA GLU A 44 4.80 -11.29 21.69
C GLU A 44 4.62 -10.11 20.72
N VAL A 45 3.62 -10.16 19.83
CA VAL A 45 3.28 -9.06 18.93
C VAL A 45 2.69 -7.90 19.73
N LYS A 46 1.81 -8.19 20.69
CA LYS A 46 1.25 -7.15 21.57
C LYS A 46 2.35 -6.49 22.41
N GLN A 47 3.30 -7.28 22.91
CA GLN A 47 4.43 -6.76 23.67
C GLN A 47 5.35 -5.90 22.80
N ALA A 48 5.61 -6.28 21.55
CA ALA A 48 6.33 -5.44 20.58
C ALA A 48 5.62 -4.09 20.37
N VAL A 49 4.29 -4.09 20.24
CA VAL A 49 3.49 -2.84 20.17
C VAL A 49 3.65 -1.99 21.44
N ARG A 50 3.61 -2.59 22.64
CA ARG A 50 3.83 -1.86 23.91
C ARG A 50 5.22 -1.23 23.95
N ASN A 51 6.25 -1.97 23.58
CA ASN A 51 7.63 -1.50 23.57
C ASN A 51 7.80 -0.31 22.61
N ALA A 52 7.25 -0.43 21.40
CA ALA A 52 7.36 0.61 20.37
C ALA A 52 6.62 1.91 20.74
N LEU A 53 5.45 1.80 21.37
CA LEU A 53 4.71 2.96 21.86
C LEU A 53 5.36 3.59 23.10
N GLY A 54 5.91 2.75 23.99
CA GLY A 54 6.46 3.16 25.27
C GLY A 54 5.44 3.88 26.17
N ARG A 55 5.89 4.30 27.36
CA ARG A 55 5.04 5.05 28.32
C ARG A 55 4.63 6.44 27.81
N LYS A 56 5.34 6.97 26.82
CA LYS A 56 5.09 8.29 26.24
C LYS A 56 3.82 8.32 25.38
N HIS A 57 3.60 7.27 24.58
CA HIS A 57 2.49 7.23 23.62
C HIS A 57 1.36 6.31 24.04
N LEU A 58 1.58 5.38 24.97
CA LEU A 58 0.56 4.47 25.46
C LEU A 58 -0.13 5.03 26.71
N LYS A 59 -1.42 5.33 26.62
CA LYS A 59 -2.24 5.74 27.78
C LYS A 59 -2.72 4.55 28.60
N SER A 60 -3.18 3.51 27.91
CA SER A 60 -3.68 2.26 28.51
C SER A 60 -3.89 1.23 27.40
N ASP A 61 -3.86 -0.05 27.72
CA ASP A 61 -4.24 -1.12 26.80
C ASP A 61 -5.03 -2.25 27.50
N GLY A 62 -5.62 -3.13 26.71
CA GLY A 62 -6.42 -4.25 27.20
C GLY A 62 -7.42 -4.77 26.18
N PRO A 63 -8.13 -5.87 26.50
CA PRO A 63 -9.23 -6.35 25.68
C PRO A 63 -10.27 -5.26 25.43
N SER A 64 -10.75 -5.17 24.19
CA SER A 64 -11.77 -4.20 23.81
C SER A 64 -13.12 -4.57 24.42
N ILE A 65 -13.63 -3.72 25.30
CA ILE A 65 -14.98 -3.88 25.89
C ILE A 65 -16.11 -3.72 24.88
N LYS A 66 -15.84 -3.08 23.72
CA LYS A 66 -16.84 -2.79 22.69
C LYS A 66 -16.90 -3.87 21.61
N ALA A 67 -15.75 -4.44 21.25
CA ALA A 67 -15.65 -5.43 20.17
C ALA A 67 -14.88 -6.64 20.69
N LYS A 68 -15.64 -7.70 21.04
CA LYS A 68 -15.09 -8.91 21.65
C LYS A 68 -14.12 -9.59 20.67
N GLY A 69 -12.90 -9.82 21.16
CA GLY A 69 -11.83 -10.45 20.38
C GLY A 69 -10.85 -9.46 19.72
N LEU A 70 -11.00 -8.15 19.97
CA LEU A 70 -9.92 -7.19 19.73
C LEU A 70 -9.16 -6.89 21.02
N TYR A 71 -7.86 -6.62 20.90
CA TYR A 71 -7.07 -6.01 21.97
C TYR A 71 -6.69 -4.58 21.56
N LYS A 72 -6.98 -3.62 22.44
CA LYS A 72 -6.91 -2.19 22.15
C LYS A 72 -5.73 -1.54 22.86
N PHE A 73 -4.96 -0.76 22.11
CA PHE A 73 -3.98 0.19 22.61
C PHE A 73 -4.56 1.60 22.48
N LYS A 74 -4.81 2.25 23.61
CA LYS A 74 -5.30 3.63 23.66
C LYS A 74 -4.11 4.58 23.70
N LEU A 75 -4.00 5.45 22.70
CA LEU A 75 -2.87 6.35 22.57
C LEU A 75 -3.05 7.62 23.41
N GLY A 76 -1.94 8.16 23.91
CA GLY A 76 -1.84 9.45 24.59
C GLY A 76 -1.93 10.61 23.60
N GLY A 77 -3.09 10.79 22.96
CA GLY A 77 -3.34 11.88 21.99
C GLY A 77 -3.79 11.38 20.62
N TRP A 78 -3.73 12.27 19.63
CA TRP A 78 -4.18 12.00 18.26
C TRP A 78 -2.98 11.73 17.34
N LEU A 79 -2.30 10.61 17.57
CA LEU A 79 -1.07 10.25 16.85
C LEU A 79 -1.29 10.27 15.33
N TRP A 80 -2.44 9.77 14.85
CA TRP A 80 -2.75 9.69 13.43
C TRP A 80 -3.18 11.04 12.82
N MET A 81 -3.47 12.05 13.64
CA MET A 81 -3.75 13.42 13.18
C MET A 81 -2.60 14.38 13.55
N ALA A 82 -1.37 13.88 13.62
CA ALA A 82 -0.22 14.70 13.93
C ALA A 82 0.04 15.78 12.86
N ASN A 83 0.59 16.90 13.29
CA ASN A 83 1.05 18.00 12.44
C ASN A 83 2.43 18.49 12.91
N GLY A 84 3.14 19.20 12.02
CA GLY A 84 4.46 19.77 12.32
C GLY A 84 5.45 18.71 12.83
N VAL A 85 6.15 19.03 13.93
CA VAL A 85 7.17 18.17 14.56
C VAL A 85 6.60 16.82 15.01
N LYS A 86 5.33 16.77 15.44
CA LYS A 86 4.69 15.51 15.86
C LYS A 86 4.63 14.48 14.73
N THR A 87 4.64 14.90 13.46
CA THR A 87 4.68 13.93 12.34
C THR A 87 6.00 13.16 12.27
N VAL A 88 7.10 13.76 12.74
CA VAL A 88 8.41 13.08 12.84
C VAL A 88 8.35 12.05 13.97
N GLU A 89 7.74 12.41 15.09
CA GLU A 89 7.53 11.52 16.23
C GLU A 89 6.67 10.29 15.86
N VAL A 90 5.55 10.47 15.13
CA VAL A 90 4.73 9.35 14.62
C VAL A 90 5.57 8.37 13.80
N ARG A 91 6.41 8.90 12.91
CA ARG A 91 7.26 8.08 12.04
C ARG A 91 8.37 7.35 12.81
N ARG A 92 8.93 7.97 13.86
CA ARG A 92 9.85 7.30 14.81
C ARG A 92 9.16 6.16 15.56
N VAL A 93 7.92 6.36 16.02
CA VAL A 93 7.11 5.30 16.64
C VAL A 93 6.88 4.14 15.67
N VAL A 94 6.62 4.42 14.40
CA VAL A 94 6.42 3.36 13.38
C VAL A 94 7.72 2.65 13.02
N LEU A 95 8.86 3.34 12.94
CA LEU A 95 10.17 2.70 12.82
C LEU A 95 10.43 1.77 14.01
N SER A 96 10.18 2.24 15.24
CA SER A 96 10.32 1.42 16.44
C SER A 96 9.36 0.23 16.44
N LEU A 97 8.13 0.38 15.94
CA LEU A 97 7.19 -0.73 15.79
C LEU A 97 7.72 -1.81 14.86
N ILE A 98 8.28 -1.42 13.72
CA ILE A 98 8.88 -2.37 12.77
C ILE A 98 10.05 -3.11 13.44
N GLU A 99 10.96 -2.39 14.10
CA GLU A 99 12.11 -2.99 14.80
C GLU A 99 11.68 -3.94 15.93
N GLU A 100 10.67 -3.58 16.73
CA GLU A 100 10.17 -4.44 17.80
C GLU A 100 9.45 -5.68 17.27
N LEU A 101 8.73 -5.58 16.14
CA LEU A 101 8.13 -6.74 15.48
C LEU A 101 9.20 -7.69 14.92
N GLU A 102 10.25 -7.16 14.28
CA GLU A 102 11.37 -7.94 13.75
C GLU A 102 12.07 -8.74 14.86
N LYS A 103 12.26 -8.15 16.06
CA LYS A 103 12.84 -8.85 17.23
C LYS A 103 12.06 -10.10 17.64
N VAL A 104 10.75 -10.11 17.42
CA VAL A 104 9.88 -11.26 17.70
C VAL A 104 9.57 -12.08 16.44
N ARG A 105 10.34 -11.88 15.36
CA ARG A 105 10.22 -12.56 14.06
C ARG A 105 8.88 -12.34 13.36
N TRP A 106 8.35 -11.13 13.47
CA TRP A 106 7.14 -10.70 12.77
C TRP A 106 7.48 -9.59 11.77
N GLU A 107 6.86 -9.63 10.60
CA GLU A 107 6.96 -8.55 9.63
C GLU A 107 5.59 -8.06 9.17
N ILE A 108 5.51 -6.79 8.81
CA ILE A 108 4.36 -6.23 8.11
C ILE A 108 4.45 -6.65 6.66
N VAL A 109 3.50 -7.46 6.18
CA VAL A 109 3.40 -7.86 4.77
C VAL A 109 3.04 -6.65 3.93
N GLU A 110 1.88 -6.04 4.23
CA GLU A 110 1.38 -4.87 3.52
C GLU A 110 0.39 -4.05 4.37
N SER A 111 0.21 -2.78 4.00
CA SER A 111 -0.82 -1.88 4.54
C SER A 111 -2.00 -1.75 3.59
N VAL A 112 -3.22 -2.00 4.09
CA VAL A 112 -4.46 -1.91 3.30
C VAL A 112 -5.38 -0.82 3.88
N ASP A 113 -5.79 0.12 3.03
CA ASP A 113 -6.81 1.10 3.39
C ASP A 113 -8.21 0.45 3.33
N MET A 114 -8.82 0.31 4.51
CA MET A 114 -10.12 -0.34 4.67
C MET A 114 -11.27 0.66 4.82
N SER A 115 -11.01 1.97 4.75
CA SER A 115 -12.03 2.99 4.96
C SER A 115 -12.02 4.02 3.85
N ARG A 116 -13.17 4.22 3.21
CA ARG A 116 -13.35 5.33 2.27
C ARG A 116 -13.15 6.68 2.94
N SER A 117 -13.67 6.78 4.16
CA SER A 117 -13.77 7.98 4.97
C SER A 117 -13.51 7.61 6.43
N GLY A 118 -12.76 8.46 7.13
CA GLY A 118 -12.13 8.09 8.39
C GLY A 118 -10.74 7.49 8.15
N TYR A 119 -10.13 6.96 9.20
CA TYR A 119 -8.79 6.38 9.12
C TYR A 119 -8.79 4.97 9.69
N LEU A 120 -8.73 3.97 8.81
CA LEU A 120 -8.60 2.56 9.13
C LEU A 120 -7.59 1.90 8.19
N GLN A 121 -6.32 1.92 8.60
CA GLN A 121 -5.25 1.21 7.90
C GLN A 121 -5.03 -0.14 8.60
N MET A 122 -5.13 -1.22 7.83
CA MET A 122 -4.83 -2.57 8.30
C MET A 122 -3.41 -2.95 7.89
N LEU A 123 -2.53 -3.08 8.86
CA LEU A 123 -1.23 -3.70 8.67
C LEU A 123 -1.44 -5.21 8.78
N ILE A 124 -1.23 -5.94 7.69
CA ILE A 124 -1.25 -7.40 7.69
C ILE A 124 0.13 -7.86 8.14
N LEU A 125 0.18 -8.73 9.14
CA LEU A 125 1.41 -9.26 9.70
C LEU A 125 1.52 -10.76 9.43
N ARG A 126 2.74 -11.23 9.22
CA ARG A 126 3.06 -12.66 9.19
C ARG A 126 4.32 -12.93 9.98
N ARG A 127 4.46 -14.16 10.47
CA ARG A 127 5.74 -14.63 11.00
C ARG A 127 6.74 -14.66 9.85
N SER A 128 7.91 -14.10 10.08
CA SER A 128 9.02 -14.15 9.14
C SER A 128 9.81 -15.43 9.36
N ASP A 129 10.10 -16.12 8.27
CA ASP A 129 11.06 -17.23 8.26
C ASP A 129 12.51 -16.73 8.15
N ASP A 130 12.69 -15.44 7.83
CA ASP A 130 14.01 -14.83 7.79
C ASP A 130 14.58 -14.80 9.22
N ASP A 131 15.76 -15.40 9.40
CA ASP A 131 16.55 -15.20 10.62
C ASP A 131 16.99 -13.72 10.65
N PHE A 132 16.25 -12.89 11.37
CA PHE A 132 16.64 -11.51 11.68
C PHE A 132 17.86 -11.44 12.63
N GLU A 133 18.49 -12.58 12.95
CA GLU A 133 19.69 -12.65 13.78
C GLU A 133 20.93 -12.13 13.02
N ARG A 134 21.22 -10.85 13.23
CA ARG A 134 22.51 -10.28 13.72
C ARG A 134 22.87 -8.94 13.07
N GLY A 135 22.94 -7.89 13.89
CA GLY A 135 23.93 -6.81 13.78
C GLY A 135 23.88 -5.84 12.58
N ARG A 136 22.87 -5.86 11.72
CA ARG A 136 22.87 -5.06 10.47
C ARG A 136 21.97 -3.84 10.52
N ARG A 137 22.59 -2.67 10.29
CA ARG A 137 22.07 -1.43 9.70
C ARG A 137 20.59 -1.15 9.92
N LYS A 138 20.29 -0.10 10.68
CA LYS A 138 18.92 0.27 11.02
C LYS A 138 18.14 0.68 9.77
N ASN A 139 16.84 0.38 9.77
CA ASN A 139 15.91 0.94 8.80
C ASN A 139 15.89 2.47 8.93
N PHE A 140 15.66 3.17 7.83
CA PHE A 140 15.37 4.59 7.86
C PHE A 140 14.07 4.90 7.13
N LEU A 141 13.51 6.06 7.40
CA LEU A 141 12.22 6.47 6.85
C LEU A 141 12.31 7.81 6.14
N VAL A 142 11.70 7.88 4.95
CA VAL A 142 11.50 9.11 4.18
C VAL A 142 10.01 9.44 4.14
N GLY A 143 9.64 10.55 4.78
CA GLY A 143 8.27 11.03 4.81
C GLY A 143 8.04 12.14 3.80
N LEU A 144 7.08 11.97 2.90
CA LEU A 144 6.55 13.08 2.11
C LEU A 144 5.65 13.93 3.03
N HIS A 145 5.92 15.23 3.13
CA HIS A 145 5.23 16.10 4.07
C HIS A 145 4.74 17.39 3.40
N GLY A 146 3.61 17.87 3.90
CA GLY A 146 3.04 19.15 3.49
C GLY A 146 2.80 19.20 1.99
N SER A 147 3.31 20.25 1.37
CA SER A 147 3.24 20.50 -0.07
C SER A 147 4.58 20.34 -0.78
N ASP A 148 5.70 20.30 -0.06
CA ASP A 148 6.99 20.66 -0.63
C ASP A 148 8.18 20.12 0.16
N ASP A 149 7.99 19.32 1.21
CA ASP A 149 9.12 18.86 2.02
C ASP A 149 9.22 17.33 2.12
N LEU A 150 10.45 16.81 2.01
CA LEU A 150 10.80 15.45 2.36
C LEU A 150 11.56 15.45 3.69
N ARG A 151 11.22 14.53 4.59
CA ARG A 151 11.89 14.38 5.90
C ARG A 151 12.49 13.00 6.03
N PHE A 152 13.79 12.95 6.25
CA PHE A 152 14.58 11.75 6.43
C PHE A 152 14.82 11.53 7.93
N ILE A 153 14.35 10.41 8.43
CA ILE A 153 14.52 9.97 9.81
C ILE A 153 15.43 8.75 9.77
N CYS A 154 16.69 8.98 10.12
CA CYS A 154 17.74 7.97 10.10
C CYS A 154 18.59 8.12 11.37
N ASP A 155 18.46 7.15 12.29
CA ASP A 155 19.19 7.15 13.56
C ASP A 155 20.34 6.12 13.49
N ASP A 156 21.26 6.30 12.54
CA ASP A 156 22.41 5.42 12.27
C ASP A 156 23.74 6.21 12.36
N GLU A 157 24.88 5.56 12.10
CA GLU A 157 26.21 6.17 12.14
C GLU A 157 26.32 7.38 11.18
N PRO A 158 27.00 8.47 11.58
CA PRO A 158 27.05 9.72 10.80
C PRO A 158 27.48 9.55 9.34
N THR A 159 28.42 8.63 9.06
CA THR A 159 28.89 8.34 7.70
C THR A 159 27.81 7.69 6.84
N ARG A 160 26.97 6.82 7.41
CA ARG A 160 25.81 6.24 6.71
C ARG A 160 24.71 7.26 6.50
N VAL A 161 24.39 8.04 7.52
CA VAL A 161 23.41 9.14 7.41
C VAL A 161 23.80 10.10 6.30
N HIS A 162 25.09 10.46 6.21
CA HIS A 162 25.62 11.30 5.14
C HIS A 162 25.47 10.64 3.77
N ALA A 163 25.90 9.38 3.60
CA ALA A 163 25.79 8.67 2.33
C ALA A 163 24.33 8.53 1.84
N ILE A 164 23.39 8.22 2.75
CA ILE A 164 21.95 8.15 2.44
C ILE A 164 21.42 9.52 2.01
N THR A 165 21.74 10.56 2.77
CA THR A 165 21.27 11.93 2.52
C THR A 165 21.80 12.47 1.20
N GLU A 166 23.08 12.24 0.88
CA GLU A 166 23.67 12.67 -0.39
C GLU A 166 23.12 11.88 -1.59
N ALA A 167 22.92 10.57 -1.44
CA ALA A 167 22.26 9.78 -2.49
C ALA A 167 20.82 10.25 -2.75
N ALA A 168 20.09 10.57 -1.68
CA ALA A 168 18.75 11.14 -1.78
C ALA A 168 18.76 12.52 -2.46
N ARG A 169 19.69 13.40 -2.10
CA ARG A 169 19.90 14.71 -2.76
C ARG A 169 20.09 14.53 -4.26
N LEU A 170 21.01 13.68 -4.69
CA LEU A 170 21.29 13.44 -6.11
C LEU A 170 20.03 12.96 -6.84
N GLY A 171 19.26 12.06 -6.22
CA GLY A 171 17.98 11.61 -6.75
C GLY A 171 16.93 12.71 -6.84
N ILE A 172 16.84 13.59 -5.85
CA ILE A 172 15.92 14.73 -5.84
C ILE A 172 16.31 15.74 -6.93
N GLU A 173 17.56 16.19 -6.94
CA GLU A 173 18.10 17.20 -7.85
C GLU A 173 18.11 16.77 -9.31
N SER A 174 18.02 15.46 -9.57
CA SER A 174 17.89 14.91 -10.92
C SER A 174 16.61 15.33 -11.65
N SER A 175 15.57 15.74 -10.94
CA SER A 175 14.28 16.11 -11.55
C SER A 175 13.58 17.29 -10.85
N TRP A 176 14.06 17.72 -9.69
CA TRP A 176 13.46 18.81 -8.94
C TRP A 176 14.47 19.63 -8.14
N LYS A 177 14.23 20.93 -7.99
CA LYS A 177 15.15 21.82 -7.26
C LYS A 177 14.90 21.79 -5.75
N ILE A 178 15.96 21.57 -4.97
CA ILE A 178 15.98 21.81 -3.52
C ILE A 178 16.13 23.32 -3.28
N SER A 179 15.24 23.89 -2.48
CA SER A 179 15.26 25.32 -2.11
C SER A 179 16.04 25.56 -0.83
N ARG A 180 15.91 24.66 0.14
CA ARG A 180 16.59 24.74 1.44
C ARG A 180 16.74 23.36 2.05
N GLU A 181 17.79 23.20 2.83
CA GLU A 181 17.94 22.08 3.76
C GLU A 181 18.05 22.56 5.19
N SER A 182 17.50 21.77 6.09
CA SER A 182 17.51 22.08 7.52
C SER A 182 17.28 20.82 8.35
N GLU A 183 17.58 20.91 9.64
CA GLU A 183 17.07 19.94 10.61
C GLU A 183 15.64 20.33 11.03
N TYR A 184 14.74 19.34 11.11
CA TYR A 184 13.37 19.55 11.58
C TYR A 184 12.96 18.44 12.55
N GLY A 185 12.95 18.74 13.85
CA GLY A 185 12.55 17.79 14.89
C GLY A 185 13.41 16.52 14.92
N GLY A 186 14.71 16.64 14.67
CA GLY A 186 15.63 15.51 14.55
C GLY A 186 15.52 14.72 13.24
N ALA A 187 14.91 15.29 12.19
CA ALA A 187 14.93 14.74 10.84
C ALA A 187 15.72 15.66 9.91
N HIS A 188 16.44 15.10 8.92
CA HIS A 188 17.00 15.89 7.84
C HIS A 188 15.88 16.27 6.86
N GLN A 189 15.67 17.55 6.63
CA GLN A 189 14.58 18.07 5.82
C GLN A 189 15.13 18.67 4.52
N PHE A 190 14.62 18.15 3.40
CA PHE A 190 14.73 18.81 2.10
C PHE A 190 13.45 19.59 1.84
N VAL A 191 13.55 20.91 1.76
CA VAL A 191 12.47 21.77 1.26
C VAL A 191 12.69 21.95 -0.23
N LEU A 192 11.67 21.64 -1.01
CA LEU A 192 11.69 21.73 -2.46
C LEU A 192 11.21 23.11 -2.92
N ASN A 193 11.58 23.51 -4.13
CA ASN A 193 10.97 24.66 -4.76
C ASN A 193 9.51 24.34 -5.15
N LYS A 194 8.61 25.33 -5.13
CA LYS A 194 7.17 25.22 -5.40
C LYS A 194 6.47 24.23 -4.46
N ARG A 195 5.40 23.57 -4.93
CA ARG A 195 4.51 22.69 -4.13
C ARG A 195 4.30 21.33 -4.80
N PRO A 196 5.36 20.52 -4.98
CA PRO A 196 5.27 19.24 -5.71
C PRO A 196 4.26 18.24 -5.11
N PHE A 197 4.11 18.22 -3.79
CA PHE A 197 3.19 17.33 -3.07
C PHE A 197 1.84 18.01 -2.74
N GLY A 198 1.58 19.18 -3.32
CA GLY A 198 0.38 19.97 -3.05
C GLY A 198 -0.89 19.38 -3.66
N THR A 199 -2.00 19.51 -2.93
CA THR A 199 -3.34 19.04 -3.35
C THR A 199 -3.95 19.88 -4.48
N LEU A 200 -3.45 21.10 -4.72
CA LEU A 200 -3.83 21.93 -5.87
C LEU A 200 -3.10 21.50 -7.16
N GLY A 201 -2.11 20.59 -7.03
CA GLY A 201 -1.42 19.95 -8.15
C GLY A 201 -0.17 20.65 -8.63
N ALA A 202 0.84 19.83 -8.89
CA ALA A 202 1.72 20.02 -10.02
C ALA A 202 0.91 19.95 -11.32
N ASN A 203 1.09 20.92 -12.22
CA ASN A 203 0.43 20.96 -13.52
C ASN A 203 1.16 20.06 -14.53
N GLY A 204 0.40 19.29 -15.31
CA GLY A 204 0.91 18.53 -16.45
C GLY A 204 2.22 17.76 -16.20
N GLU A 205 3.29 18.21 -16.86
CA GLU A 205 4.63 17.62 -16.81
C GLU A 205 5.29 17.67 -15.42
N ASP A 206 4.93 18.61 -14.55
CA ASP A 206 5.47 18.64 -13.18
C ASP A 206 5.10 17.36 -12.42
N SER A 207 3.94 16.74 -12.70
CA SER A 207 3.55 15.44 -12.13
C SER A 207 4.50 14.31 -12.58
N VAL A 208 4.96 14.35 -13.84
CA VAL A 208 5.96 13.42 -14.37
C VAL A 208 7.28 13.62 -13.64
N LYS A 209 7.74 14.86 -13.50
CA LYS A 209 9.00 15.19 -12.82
C LYS A 209 9.03 14.75 -11.36
N ILE A 210 7.92 14.90 -10.62
CA ILE A 210 7.84 14.45 -9.23
C ILE A 210 7.95 12.93 -9.12
N ARG A 211 7.23 12.20 -9.97
CA ARG A 211 7.29 10.73 -9.95
C ARG A 211 8.65 10.23 -10.43
N ARG A 212 9.25 10.89 -11.43
CA ARG A 212 10.62 10.64 -11.90
C ARG A 212 11.66 10.87 -10.79
N MET A 213 11.52 11.97 -10.05
CA MET A 213 12.33 12.29 -8.87
C MET A 213 12.26 11.18 -7.82
N LEU A 214 11.06 10.66 -7.51
CA LEU A 214 10.89 9.59 -6.52
C LEU A 214 11.52 8.26 -6.96
N VAL A 215 11.38 7.89 -8.24
CA VAL A 215 12.04 6.70 -8.82
C VAL A 215 13.56 6.87 -8.78
N ALA A 216 14.06 8.04 -9.19
CA ALA A 216 15.47 8.38 -9.19
C ALA A 216 16.07 8.35 -7.77
N MET A 217 15.35 8.87 -6.78
CA MET A 217 15.74 8.83 -5.37
C MET A 217 15.88 7.39 -4.88
N CYS A 218 14.93 6.49 -5.18
CA CYS A 218 15.03 5.09 -4.80
C CYS A 218 16.27 4.43 -5.45
N ALA A 219 16.49 4.67 -6.74
CA ALA A 219 17.62 4.12 -7.48
C ALA A 219 18.98 4.61 -6.94
N GLN A 220 19.12 5.91 -6.65
CA GLN A 220 20.38 6.47 -6.12
C GLN A 220 20.67 5.96 -4.71
N ILE A 221 19.65 5.89 -3.84
CA ILE A 221 19.80 5.36 -2.48
C ILE A 221 20.32 3.91 -2.53
N GLU A 222 19.72 3.04 -3.35
CA GLU A 222 20.21 1.66 -3.46
C GLU A 222 21.63 1.61 -4.01
N LYS A 223 21.88 2.31 -5.13
CA LYS A 223 23.19 2.33 -5.80
C LYS A 223 24.33 2.75 -4.86
N ALA A 224 24.10 3.76 -4.02
CA ALA A 224 25.13 4.32 -3.15
C ALA A 224 25.28 3.58 -1.82
N THR A 225 24.20 3.01 -1.29
CA THR A 225 24.15 2.58 0.13
C THR A 225 23.73 1.13 0.34
N GLY A 226 23.07 0.53 -0.65
CA GLY A 226 22.47 -0.79 -0.57
C GLY A 226 21.11 -0.84 0.13
N TYR A 227 20.53 0.32 0.44
CA TYR A 227 19.18 0.40 0.98
C TYR A 227 18.13 0.39 -0.14
N ARG A 228 17.10 -0.44 0.02
CA ARG A 228 15.98 -0.54 -0.92
C ARG A 228 14.68 -0.17 -0.22
N LEU A 229 13.74 0.41 -0.98
CA LEU A 229 12.37 0.64 -0.50
C LEU A 229 11.74 -0.70 -0.11
N ALA A 230 11.46 -0.87 1.18
CA ALA A 230 10.99 -2.14 1.74
C ALA A 230 9.52 -2.07 2.18
N LYS A 231 9.04 -0.92 2.66
CA LYS A 231 7.63 -0.68 2.99
C LYS A 231 7.21 0.74 2.64
N SER A 232 5.91 0.95 2.47
CA SER A 232 5.31 2.27 2.30
C SER A 232 3.99 2.32 3.04
N LEU A 233 3.91 3.22 4.03
CA LEU A 233 2.77 3.29 4.95
C LEU A 233 2.12 4.67 4.91
N ASN A 234 0.79 4.70 4.91
CA ASN A 234 0.02 5.93 5.07
C ASN A 234 -0.30 6.12 6.55
N LEU A 235 0.41 7.06 7.19
CA LEU A 235 0.40 7.23 8.65
C LEU A 235 -0.45 8.41 9.14
N SER A 236 -1.28 8.99 8.27
CA SER A 236 -2.08 10.15 8.60
C SER A 236 -3.57 9.92 8.31
N ALA A 237 -4.39 10.26 9.29
CA ALA A 237 -5.84 10.40 9.18
C ALA A 237 -6.26 11.69 8.45
N GLY A 238 -5.30 12.54 8.08
CA GLY A 238 -5.56 13.74 7.29
C GLY A 238 -5.94 13.39 5.85
N GLN A 239 -6.82 14.20 5.25
CA GLN A 239 -7.31 14.01 3.87
C GLN A 239 -6.22 14.02 2.79
N ALA A 240 -5.00 14.47 3.13
CA ALA A 240 -3.85 14.52 2.24
C ALA A 240 -2.69 13.64 2.70
N SER A 241 -3.01 12.47 3.29
CA SER A 241 -2.00 11.47 3.66
C SER A 241 -1.15 11.10 2.45
N LYS A 242 0.15 10.94 2.70
CA LYS A 242 1.17 10.57 1.72
C LYS A 242 2.00 9.45 2.30
N SER A 243 2.74 8.78 1.43
CA SER A 243 3.62 7.69 1.85
C SER A 243 4.70 8.13 2.83
N SER A 244 4.85 7.32 3.88
CA SER A 244 6.06 7.23 4.68
C SER A 244 6.81 5.98 4.20
N MET A 245 7.88 6.20 3.45
CA MET A 245 8.67 5.18 2.78
C MET A 245 9.74 4.66 3.74
N ILE A 246 9.78 3.35 3.98
CA ILE A 246 10.78 2.71 4.84
C ILE A 246 11.79 1.99 3.97
N PHE A 247 13.05 2.28 4.19
CA PHE A 247 14.18 1.70 3.49
C PHE A 247 14.92 0.72 4.40
N ARG A 248 15.20 -0.47 3.86
CA ARG A 248 15.95 -1.54 4.54
C ARG A 248 17.22 -1.84 3.75
N TYR A 249 18.30 -2.11 4.48
CA TYR A 249 19.54 -2.54 3.87
C TYR A 249 19.45 -4.01 3.44
N TYR A 250 19.89 -4.29 2.21
CA TYR A 250 20.06 -5.65 1.71
C TYR A 250 21.51 -5.90 1.35
N GLU A 251 22.05 -7.07 1.63
CA GLU A 251 23.47 -7.38 1.42
C GLU A 251 23.84 -7.62 -0.04
N ASP A 252 22.96 -8.31 -0.75
CA ASP A 252 23.02 -8.60 -2.19
C ASP A 252 23.04 -7.31 -3.03
N SER A 253 22.66 -6.18 -2.44
CA SER A 253 22.69 -4.87 -3.10
C SER A 253 24.09 -4.34 -3.43
N ARG A 254 25.16 -4.91 -2.84
CA ARG A 254 26.55 -4.49 -3.15
C ARG A 254 27.12 -5.11 -4.43
N ASP A 255 26.39 -5.99 -5.11
CA ASP A 255 26.86 -6.53 -6.39
C ASP A 255 26.92 -5.42 -7.46
N CYS A 256 28.13 -5.18 -7.97
CA CYS A 256 28.48 -4.11 -8.92
C CYS A 256 27.87 -4.31 -10.33
N GLY A 257 26.54 -4.25 -10.45
CA GLY A 257 25.79 -4.28 -11.71
C GLY A 257 24.78 -3.15 -11.80
N GLU A 258 24.38 -2.82 -13.03
CA GLU A 258 23.34 -1.82 -13.30
C GLU A 258 21.96 -2.38 -12.93
N VAL A 259 21.31 -1.79 -11.93
CA VAL A 259 19.95 -2.10 -11.51
C VAL A 259 19.00 -1.19 -12.29
N THR A 260 18.03 -1.77 -13.00
CA THR A 260 17.03 -0.96 -13.72
C THR A 260 15.89 -0.60 -12.78
N TYR A 261 15.51 0.68 -12.74
CA TYR A 261 14.35 1.18 -12.03
C TYR A 261 13.37 1.80 -13.01
N VAL A 262 12.07 1.53 -12.86
CA VAL A 262 11.02 2.23 -13.59
C VAL A 262 9.80 2.46 -12.70
N GLY A 263 9.05 3.52 -12.95
CA GLY A 263 7.76 3.79 -12.34
C GLY A 263 6.63 3.57 -13.33
N LEU A 264 5.58 2.89 -12.91
CA LEU A 264 4.30 2.85 -13.62
C LEU A 264 3.30 3.70 -12.83
N SER A 265 2.67 4.66 -13.52
CA SER A 265 1.71 5.56 -12.89
C SER A 265 0.41 5.57 -13.68
N LEU A 266 -0.69 5.34 -12.97
CA LEU A 266 -2.03 5.59 -13.48
C LEU A 266 -2.30 7.09 -13.31
N ASN A 267 -2.75 7.75 -14.37
CA ASN A 267 -2.87 9.21 -14.40
C ASN A 267 -4.18 9.64 -15.03
N ASP A 268 -4.61 10.82 -14.61
CA ASP A 268 -5.87 11.42 -14.99
C ASP A 268 -7.02 10.39 -15.04
N ILE A 269 -7.89 10.43 -16.04
CA ILE A 269 -9.06 9.56 -16.14
C ILE A 269 -8.74 8.26 -16.90
N ASP A 270 -7.70 8.30 -17.74
CA ASP A 270 -7.47 7.33 -18.80
C ASP A 270 -6.01 7.19 -19.25
N ASP A 271 -5.04 7.80 -18.56
CA ASP A 271 -3.64 7.75 -18.98
C ASP A 271 -2.83 6.72 -18.14
N VAL A 272 -1.92 5.98 -18.79
CA VAL A 272 -0.88 5.17 -18.15
C VAL A 272 0.47 5.76 -18.53
N ARG A 273 1.35 5.96 -17.56
CA ARG A 273 2.70 6.51 -17.81
C ARG A 273 3.79 5.58 -17.33
N LEU A 274 4.74 5.29 -18.21
CA LEU A 274 6.02 4.66 -17.90
C LEU A 274 7.07 5.74 -17.68
N ILE A 275 7.68 5.72 -16.51
CA ILE A 275 8.60 6.76 -16.02
C ILE A 275 9.93 6.10 -15.74
N SER A 276 10.99 6.54 -16.41
CA SER A 276 12.36 6.06 -16.16
C SER A 276 13.18 7.14 -15.47
N PRO A 277 14.23 6.80 -14.69
CA PRO A 277 15.16 7.77 -14.13
C PRO A 277 15.73 8.74 -15.19
N PRO A 278 16.24 9.92 -14.78
CA PRO A 278 16.86 10.92 -15.67
C PRO A 278 17.97 10.42 -16.57
N TRP A 279 18.76 9.47 -16.07
CA TRP A 279 19.91 8.90 -16.78
C TRP A 279 19.54 7.71 -17.68
N ASP A 280 18.30 7.21 -17.61
CA ASP A 280 17.85 6.07 -18.41
C ASP A 280 16.91 6.52 -19.52
N SER A 281 17.10 5.97 -20.71
CA SER A 281 16.09 6.03 -21.78
C SER A 281 14.97 5.04 -21.51
N VAL A 282 13.78 5.31 -22.03
CA VAL A 282 12.65 4.38 -21.88
C VAL A 282 12.92 3.11 -22.68
N ASP A 283 12.96 1.96 -22.00
CA ASP A 283 13.21 0.65 -22.61
C ASP A 283 12.03 0.22 -23.50
N GLU A 284 12.29 0.02 -24.79
CA GLU A 284 11.28 -0.40 -25.77
C GLU A 284 10.65 -1.76 -25.46
N THR A 285 11.39 -2.68 -24.84
CA THR A 285 10.86 -3.99 -24.43
C THR A 285 9.76 -3.85 -23.37
N ILE A 286 9.97 -2.92 -22.42
CA ILE A 286 8.98 -2.61 -21.38
C ILE A 286 7.76 -1.97 -22.03
N LYS A 287 7.97 -1.03 -22.96
CA LYS A 287 6.89 -0.37 -23.69
C LYS A 287 6.03 -1.37 -24.44
N ASP A 288 6.62 -2.24 -25.25
CA ASP A 288 5.89 -3.24 -26.04
C ASP A 288 5.12 -4.22 -25.16
N THR A 289 5.73 -4.65 -24.06
CA THR A 289 5.09 -5.57 -23.10
C THR A 289 3.87 -4.93 -22.43
N LEU A 290 4.00 -3.69 -21.95
CA LEU A 290 2.88 -2.96 -21.34
C LEU A 290 1.80 -2.64 -22.38
N ARG A 291 2.18 -2.24 -23.59
CA ARG A 291 1.26 -1.99 -24.69
C ARG A 291 0.42 -3.23 -25.01
N LYS A 292 1.05 -4.40 -25.10
CA LYS A 292 0.37 -5.68 -25.31
C LYS A 292 -0.59 -5.99 -24.14
N ALA A 293 -0.12 -5.85 -22.90
CA ALA A 293 -0.95 -6.06 -21.72
C ALA A 293 -2.20 -5.15 -21.70
N ILE A 294 -2.06 -3.89 -22.12
CA ILE A 294 -3.16 -2.94 -22.24
C ILE A 294 -4.18 -3.40 -23.28
N VAL A 295 -3.74 -3.69 -24.50
CA VAL A 295 -4.63 -4.07 -25.62
C VAL A 295 -5.39 -5.36 -25.32
N GLU A 296 -4.76 -6.31 -24.63
CA GLU A 296 -5.40 -7.58 -24.26
C GLU A 296 -6.43 -7.45 -23.12
N ALA A 297 -6.22 -6.51 -22.19
CA ALA A 297 -7.04 -6.40 -20.99
C ALA A 297 -8.15 -5.35 -21.09
N TRP A 298 -7.94 -4.30 -21.88
CA TRP A 298 -8.85 -3.15 -21.96
C TRP A 298 -9.62 -3.16 -23.29
N PRO A 299 -10.93 -3.50 -23.30
CA PRO A 299 -11.69 -3.71 -24.53
C PRO A 299 -11.74 -2.51 -25.48
N LYS A 300 -11.64 -1.29 -24.93
CA LYS A 300 -11.68 -0.05 -25.70
C LYS A 300 -10.32 0.31 -26.31
N GLY A 301 -9.25 -0.37 -25.88
CA GLY A 301 -7.90 -0.22 -26.42
C GLY A 301 -7.24 1.12 -26.13
N ILE A 302 -6.15 1.37 -26.85
CA ILE A 302 -5.34 2.58 -26.75
C ILE A 302 -5.88 3.62 -27.74
N GLN A 303 -6.12 4.83 -27.25
CA GLN A 303 -6.52 5.98 -28.08
C GLN A 303 -5.30 6.66 -28.70
N LYS A 304 -4.23 6.85 -27.91
CA LYS A 304 -3.03 7.56 -28.35
C LYS A 304 -1.80 7.11 -27.56
N GLU A 305 -0.66 7.10 -28.23
CA GLU A 305 0.66 6.85 -27.64
C GLU A 305 1.55 8.06 -27.91
N ARG A 306 2.27 8.56 -26.91
CA ARG A 306 3.18 9.72 -27.07
C ARG A 306 4.20 9.81 -25.95
N MET A 307 5.23 10.62 -26.16
CA MET A 307 5.97 11.23 -25.05
C MET A 307 5.13 12.34 -24.41
N TYR A 308 5.08 12.37 -23.09
CA TYR A 308 4.45 13.42 -22.29
C TYR A 308 5.42 13.85 -21.19
N GLY A 309 5.98 15.05 -21.32
CA GLY A 309 7.21 15.41 -20.60
C GLY A 309 8.28 14.34 -20.85
N GLU A 310 8.86 13.83 -19.78
CA GLU A 310 9.91 12.82 -19.81
C GLU A 310 9.41 11.39 -19.54
N ALA A 311 8.10 11.14 -19.72
CA ALA A 311 7.48 9.83 -19.61
C ALA A 311 6.85 9.39 -20.93
N TYR A 312 6.79 8.08 -21.15
CA TYR A 312 5.99 7.52 -22.23
C TYR A 312 4.55 7.30 -21.73
N GLU A 313 3.58 7.79 -22.50
CA GLU A 313 2.16 7.81 -22.14
C GLU A 313 1.32 7.01 -23.13
N TRP A 314 0.54 6.07 -22.58
CA TRP A 314 -0.60 5.46 -23.25
C TRP A 314 -1.87 6.14 -22.75
N LYS A 315 -2.54 6.88 -23.64
CA LYS A 315 -3.90 7.36 -23.42
C LYS A 315 -4.87 6.29 -23.86
N LEU A 316 -5.72 5.83 -22.95
CA LEU A 316 -6.66 4.75 -23.18
C LEU A 316 -8.01 5.29 -23.66
N SER A 317 -8.68 4.58 -24.56
CA SER A 317 -10.04 4.95 -24.95
C SER A 317 -10.99 4.69 -23.78
N GLY A 318 -11.82 5.68 -23.43
CA GLY A 318 -12.76 5.54 -22.31
C GLY A 318 -12.21 6.11 -21.00
N ARG A 319 -12.56 5.49 -19.87
CA ARG A 319 -12.28 6.03 -18.52
C ARG A 319 -11.95 4.93 -17.49
N PRO A 320 -10.87 4.15 -17.66
CA PRO A 320 -10.56 3.03 -16.77
C PRO A 320 -10.37 3.44 -15.30
N TRP A 321 -9.82 4.64 -15.04
CA TRP A 321 -9.55 5.08 -13.67
C TRP A 321 -10.78 5.71 -13.01
N ASP A 322 -11.73 6.18 -13.80
CA ASP A 322 -13.08 6.65 -13.39
C ASP A 322 -14.18 5.69 -13.90
N ALA A 323 -13.91 4.39 -13.85
CA ALA A 323 -14.76 3.38 -14.48
C ALA A 323 -16.10 3.17 -13.78
N TYR A 324 -17.16 2.87 -14.52
CA TYR A 324 -18.50 2.52 -14.02
C TYR A 324 -18.92 1.15 -14.55
N GLY A 325 -19.85 0.48 -13.86
CA GLY A 325 -20.35 -0.79 -14.35
C GLY A 325 -19.24 -1.86 -14.43
N THR A 326 -19.31 -2.68 -15.47
CA THR A 326 -18.32 -3.74 -15.75
C THR A 326 -16.94 -3.21 -16.12
N ASP A 327 -16.81 -1.96 -16.60
CA ASP A 327 -15.49 -1.37 -16.86
C ASP A 327 -14.62 -1.38 -15.58
N THR A 328 -15.23 -1.29 -14.39
CA THR A 328 -14.48 -1.37 -13.12
C THR A 328 -13.73 -2.69 -12.98
N VAL A 329 -14.30 -3.79 -13.48
CA VAL A 329 -13.67 -5.12 -13.48
C VAL A 329 -12.50 -5.14 -14.45
N ASP A 330 -12.71 -4.65 -15.67
CA ASP A 330 -11.69 -4.64 -16.72
C ASP A 330 -10.49 -3.76 -16.33
N SER A 331 -10.70 -2.65 -15.61
CA SER A 331 -9.61 -1.81 -15.12
C SER A 331 -8.72 -2.50 -14.07
N ARG A 332 -9.27 -3.40 -13.24
CA ARG A 332 -8.46 -4.18 -12.28
C ARG A 332 -7.72 -5.33 -12.98
N ILE A 333 -8.36 -5.97 -13.96
CA ILE A 333 -7.71 -6.97 -14.82
C ILE A 333 -6.57 -6.32 -15.63
N LEU A 334 -6.76 -5.09 -16.11
CA LEU A 334 -5.74 -4.30 -16.80
C LEU A 334 -4.49 -4.09 -15.95
N VAL A 335 -4.64 -3.64 -14.70
CA VAL A 335 -3.50 -3.54 -13.77
C VAL A 335 -2.87 -4.92 -13.52
N GLY A 336 -3.67 -5.96 -13.31
CA GLY A 336 -3.17 -7.33 -13.17
C GLY A 336 -2.32 -7.80 -14.36
N ARG A 337 -2.72 -7.49 -15.61
CA ARG A 337 -1.93 -7.83 -16.81
C ARG A 337 -0.67 -6.99 -16.94
N MET A 338 -0.70 -5.70 -16.58
CA MET A 338 0.52 -4.88 -16.55
C MET A 338 1.53 -5.41 -15.52
N LEU A 339 1.06 -5.79 -14.32
CA LEU A 339 1.89 -6.44 -13.30
C LEU A 339 2.50 -7.75 -13.82
N LYS A 340 1.68 -8.61 -14.45
CA LYS A 340 2.14 -9.85 -15.08
C LYS A 340 3.24 -9.59 -16.11
N GLY A 341 3.05 -8.59 -16.98
CA GLY A 341 4.02 -8.18 -17.98
C GLY A 341 5.35 -7.76 -17.36
N MET A 342 5.32 -6.90 -16.34
CA MET A 342 6.53 -6.46 -15.64
C MET A 342 7.27 -7.63 -14.97
N TRP A 343 6.55 -8.53 -14.31
CA TRP A 343 7.14 -9.74 -13.70
C TRP A 343 7.77 -10.66 -14.74
N SER A 344 7.15 -10.83 -15.91
CA SER A 344 7.70 -11.63 -17.02
C SER A 344 9.02 -11.07 -17.58
N LEU A 345 9.24 -9.75 -17.42
CA LEU A 345 10.46 -9.06 -17.84
C LEU A 345 11.57 -9.05 -16.78
N GLY A 346 11.35 -9.69 -15.64
CA GLY A 346 12.34 -9.76 -14.59
C GLY A 346 12.20 -8.71 -13.49
N PHE A 347 11.20 -7.83 -13.56
CA PHE A 347 11.04 -6.80 -12.55
C PHE A 347 10.40 -7.38 -11.29
N GLU A 348 10.85 -6.95 -10.12
CA GLU A 348 10.11 -7.02 -8.87
C GLU A 348 9.36 -5.71 -8.65
N LEU A 349 8.19 -5.80 -8.02
CA LEU A 349 7.42 -4.63 -7.60
C LEU A 349 7.85 -4.23 -6.19
N LEU A 350 8.34 -3.01 -6.04
CA LEU A 350 8.57 -2.38 -4.75
C LEU A 350 7.27 -1.79 -4.19
N PRO A 351 7.22 -1.47 -2.89
CA PRO A 351 6.07 -0.81 -2.30
C PRO A 351 5.62 0.44 -3.07
N LYS A 352 4.30 0.63 -3.12
CA LYS A 352 3.67 1.76 -3.80
C LYS A 352 4.02 3.11 -3.15
N ILE A 353 4.01 4.21 -3.90
CA ILE A 353 4.22 5.57 -3.36
C ILE A 353 3.05 6.48 -3.71
N ASP A 354 2.40 7.03 -2.67
CA ASP A 354 1.31 8.01 -2.76
C ASP A 354 1.88 9.41 -2.50
N CYS A 355 2.04 10.23 -3.55
CA CYS A 355 2.84 11.46 -3.49
C CYS A 355 2.05 12.77 -3.36
N SER A 356 0.87 12.90 -3.97
CA SER A 356 0.20 14.22 -4.03
C SER A 356 -0.83 14.47 -2.92
N GLY A 357 -1.18 13.45 -2.13
CA GLY A 357 -2.24 13.53 -1.12
C GLY A 357 -3.61 13.92 -1.69
N LYS A 358 -3.79 13.93 -3.02
CA LYS A 358 -5.09 14.14 -3.64
C LYS A 358 -5.86 12.84 -3.60
N LEU A 359 -7.16 12.91 -3.30
CA LEU A 359 -8.03 11.72 -3.30
C LEU A 359 -8.14 11.05 -4.68
N ALA A 360 -8.04 11.85 -5.74
CA ALA A 360 -8.09 11.37 -7.13
C ALA A 360 -6.74 10.89 -7.67
N ASP A 361 -5.65 11.08 -6.92
CA ASP A 361 -4.34 10.60 -7.36
C ASP A 361 -4.17 9.13 -7.02
N MET A 362 -3.58 8.40 -7.96
CA MET A 362 -3.34 6.97 -7.84
C MET A 362 -1.88 6.71 -7.49
N SER A 363 -1.62 5.53 -6.94
CA SER A 363 -0.30 5.18 -6.44
C SER A 363 0.72 5.06 -7.56
N LEU A 364 1.95 5.53 -7.32
CA LEU A 364 3.13 5.18 -8.13
C LEU A 364 3.55 3.75 -7.81
N MET A 365 3.57 2.87 -8.81
CA MET A 365 4.14 1.53 -8.68
C MET A 365 5.60 1.58 -9.12
N VAL A 366 6.54 1.33 -8.21
CA VAL A 366 7.97 1.36 -8.51
C VAL A 366 8.45 -0.06 -8.76
N PHE A 367 9.06 -0.29 -9.91
CA PHE A 367 9.63 -1.56 -10.29
C PHE A 367 11.14 -1.49 -10.27
N ARG A 368 11.75 -2.58 -9.84
CA ARG A 368 13.19 -2.78 -9.84
C ARG A 368 13.50 -4.06 -10.59
N ARG A 369 14.52 -4.10 -11.44
CA ARG A 369 15.01 -5.35 -12.03
C ARG A 369 16.42 -5.61 -11.52
N PRO A 370 16.64 -6.65 -10.68
CA PRO A 370 17.99 -7.05 -10.31
C PRO A 370 18.77 -7.54 -11.54
N ARG A 371 20.11 -7.50 -11.49
CA ARG A 371 20.97 -8.19 -12.47
C ARG A 371 20.68 -9.70 -12.43
N GLN A 372 20.76 -10.36 -13.60
CA GLN A 372 20.59 -11.81 -13.82
C GLN A 372 20.87 -12.67 -12.58
N GLY A 373 19.89 -13.47 -12.14
CA GLY A 373 20.14 -14.54 -11.18
C GLY A 373 18.94 -15.03 -10.36
N ASN A 374 17.90 -14.24 -10.14
CA ASN A 374 16.71 -14.68 -9.42
C ASN A 374 15.52 -13.77 -9.72
N VAL A 375 14.82 -14.01 -10.82
CA VAL A 375 13.46 -13.45 -10.99
C VAL A 375 12.50 -14.61 -10.86
N PRO A 376 11.59 -14.58 -9.88
CA PRO A 376 10.62 -15.64 -9.78
C PRO A 376 9.19 -15.17 -9.63
N LEU A 377 8.54 -15.14 -10.79
CA LEU A 377 7.30 -15.86 -11.02
C LEU A 377 7.45 -16.55 -12.38
N PRO A 378 6.89 -17.74 -12.62
CA PRO A 378 6.79 -18.26 -13.97
C PRO A 378 6.12 -17.19 -14.85
N PRO A 379 6.67 -16.82 -16.02
CA PRO A 379 6.19 -15.72 -16.88
C PRO A 379 4.68 -15.76 -17.21
N ASN A 380 4.04 -16.90 -16.97
CA ASN A 380 2.67 -17.18 -17.31
C ASN A 380 1.72 -17.35 -16.12
N GLU A 381 2.15 -17.21 -14.88
CA GLU A 381 1.22 -17.34 -13.76
C GLU A 381 0.11 -16.28 -13.79
N PRO A 382 -1.12 -16.66 -13.41
CA PRO A 382 -2.21 -15.71 -13.28
C PRO A 382 -1.98 -14.71 -12.14
N VAL A 383 -2.49 -13.49 -12.30
CA VAL A 383 -2.47 -12.44 -11.27
C VAL A 383 -3.89 -12.24 -10.78
N LEU A 384 -4.10 -12.39 -9.48
CA LEU A 384 -5.39 -12.27 -8.82
C LEU A 384 -5.51 -10.90 -8.14
N GLY A 385 -6.63 -10.21 -8.33
CA GLY A 385 -6.93 -8.92 -7.73
C GLY A 385 -8.15 -9.01 -6.80
N VAL A 386 -8.02 -8.57 -5.56
CA VAL A 386 -9.13 -8.41 -4.60
C VAL A 386 -9.33 -6.91 -4.34
N SER A 387 -10.45 -6.36 -4.81
CA SER A 387 -10.77 -4.94 -4.70
C SER A 387 -11.92 -4.67 -3.74
N LEU A 388 -11.77 -3.59 -2.97
CA LEU A 388 -12.79 -3.08 -2.06
C LEU A 388 -13.54 -1.93 -2.75
N HIS A 389 -14.84 -2.11 -2.93
CA HIS A 389 -15.70 -1.26 -3.75
C HIS A 389 -16.87 -0.69 -2.96
N ASP A 390 -17.17 0.58 -3.26
CA ASP A 390 -18.28 1.32 -2.66
C ASP A 390 -18.30 1.13 -1.13
N THR A 391 -19.45 0.98 -0.49
CA THR A 391 -19.53 0.89 0.98
C THR A 391 -19.32 -0.52 1.54
N ASP A 392 -19.51 -1.54 0.70
CA ASP A 392 -19.80 -2.90 1.16
C ASP A 392 -19.53 -4.00 0.11
N ASP A 393 -18.99 -3.70 -1.06
CA ASP A 393 -18.73 -4.72 -2.08
C ASP A 393 -17.24 -5.12 -2.07
N ILE A 394 -16.97 -6.42 -2.13
CA ILE A 394 -15.65 -6.97 -2.43
C ILE A 394 -15.72 -7.67 -3.78
N ARG A 395 -14.75 -7.43 -4.66
CA ARG A 395 -14.65 -8.14 -5.93
C ARG A 395 -13.34 -8.89 -6.05
N ILE A 396 -13.39 -10.08 -6.64
CA ILE A 396 -12.22 -10.89 -6.98
C ILE A 396 -12.16 -11.00 -8.50
N THR A 397 -11.04 -10.56 -9.05
CA THR A 397 -10.72 -10.57 -10.47
C THR A 397 -9.44 -11.36 -10.69
N CYS A 398 -9.24 -11.88 -11.89
CA CYS A 398 -7.98 -12.51 -12.24
C CYS A 398 -7.67 -12.31 -13.73
N THR A 399 -6.40 -12.33 -14.09
CA THR A 399 -5.98 -12.34 -15.50
C THR A 399 -6.41 -13.60 -16.26
N ASP A 400 -6.77 -14.65 -15.50
CA ASP A 400 -7.36 -15.91 -15.96
C ASP A 400 -8.70 -16.13 -15.24
N GLU A 401 -9.80 -16.09 -15.99
CA GLU A 401 -11.15 -16.19 -15.42
C GLU A 401 -11.44 -17.55 -14.78
N THR A 402 -10.80 -18.61 -15.25
CA THR A 402 -10.98 -19.97 -14.70
C THR A 402 -10.54 -20.05 -13.23
N VAL A 403 -9.57 -19.23 -12.83
CA VAL A 403 -9.14 -19.09 -11.43
C VAL A 403 -10.27 -18.55 -10.56
N VAL A 404 -11.04 -17.59 -11.06
CA VAL A 404 -12.16 -16.99 -10.32
C VAL A 404 -13.26 -18.03 -10.11
N ASP A 405 -13.54 -18.83 -11.14
CA ASP A 405 -14.50 -19.94 -11.08
C ASP A 405 -14.12 -20.97 -10.03
N ASN A 406 -12.84 -21.37 -10.01
CA ASN A 406 -12.33 -22.35 -9.07
C ASN A 406 -12.33 -21.84 -7.61
N LEU A 407 -12.19 -20.53 -7.40
CA LEU A 407 -12.17 -19.95 -6.06
C LEU A 407 -13.56 -19.75 -5.45
N GLU A 408 -14.63 -19.78 -6.26
CA GLU A 408 -15.97 -19.40 -5.82
C GLU A 408 -16.44 -20.16 -4.57
N GLY A 409 -16.36 -21.49 -4.60
CA GLY A 409 -16.78 -22.35 -3.48
C GLY A 409 -15.95 -22.12 -2.21
N PHE A 410 -14.64 -21.93 -2.37
CA PHE A 410 -13.74 -21.69 -1.24
C PHE A 410 -14.00 -20.35 -0.57
N VAL A 411 -14.17 -19.28 -1.37
CA VAL A 411 -14.46 -17.93 -0.86
C VAL A 411 -15.81 -17.92 -0.15
N ARG A 412 -16.83 -18.56 -0.73
CA ARG A 412 -18.14 -18.69 -0.09
C ARG A 412 -18.04 -19.37 1.28
N ASN A 413 -17.31 -20.48 1.38
CA ASN A 413 -17.16 -21.23 2.63
C ASN A 413 -16.36 -20.46 3.70
N ALA A 414 -15.33 -19.71 3.31
CA ALA A 414 -14.53 -18.91 4.23
C ALA A 414 -15.29 -17.70 4.81
N MET A 415 -16.41 -17.32 4.17
CA MET A 415 -17.19 -16.10 4.49
C MET A 415 -18.55 -16.37 5.14
N MET A 416 -18.73 -17.56 5.71
CA MET A 416 -19.97 -17.97 6.37
C MET A 416 -19.68 -18.70 7.68
N ARG A 417 -20.70 -18.88 8.52
CA ARG A 417 -20.62 -19.77 9.67
C ARG A 417 -20.35 -21.22 9.24
N PRO A 418 -19.59 -22.02 10.03
CA PRO A 418 -18.95 -21.66 11.29
C PRO A 418 -17.54 -21.06 11.16
N ALA A 419 -17.05 -20.80 9.94
CA ALA A 419 -15.70 -20.25 9.75
C ALA A 419 -15.55 -18.86 10.40
N LEU A 420 -16.62 -18.07 10.35
CA LEU A 420 -16.77 -16.81 11.07
C LEU A 420 -17.89 -16.91 12.10
N SER A 421 -17.89 -16.03 13.12
CA SER A 421 -18.93 -16.04 14.15
C SER A 421 -20.27 -15.44 13.69
N ALA A 422 -20.28 -14.79 12.53
CA ALA A 422 -21.43 -14.18 11.89
C ALA A 422 -21.28 -14.28 10.37
N ASP A 423 -22.37 -14.04 9.63
CA ASP A 423 -22.40 -14.16 8.17
C ASP A 423 -22.27 -12.77 7.53
N PRO A 424 -21.04 -12.35 7.14
CA PRO A 424 -20.81 -11.03 6.59
C PRO A 424 -21.41 -10.86 5.20
N VAL A 425 -21.60 -11.92 4.41
CA VAL A 425 -22.03 -11.82 3.02
C VAL A 425 -23.55 -11.84 2.90
N LYS A 426 -24.11 -10.72 2.45
CA LYS A 426 -25.54 -10.56 2.14
C LYS A 426 -25.92 -11.14 0.78
N ARG A 427 -25.06 -10.93 -0.21
CA ARG A 427 -25.26 -11.45 -1.58
C ARG A 427 -23.93 -11.84 -2.16
N PHE A 428 -23.92 -12.95 -2.89
CA PHE A 428 -22.73 -13.50 -3.49
C PHE A 428 -23.06 -13.98 -4.90
N GLY A 429 -22.23 -13.63 -5.89
CA GLY A 429 -22.44 -14.04 -7.27
C GLY A 429 -21.47 -13.34 -8.22
N ARG A 430 -21.80 -13.32 -9.50
CA ARG A 430 -20.98 -12.70 -10.54
C ARG A 430 -21.30 -11.22 -10.73
N TYR A 431 -20.27 -10.47 -11.08
CA TYR A 431 -20.37 -9.11 -11.59
C TYR A 431 -19.38 -8.96 -12.75
N GLY A 432 -19.87 -9.00 -13.99
CA GLY A 432 -18.99 -9.18 -15.15
C GLY A 432 -18.12 -10.43 -14.99
N ARG A 433 -16.83 -10.32 -15.31
CA ARG A 433 -15.80 -11.37 -15.16
C ARG A 433 -15.22 -11.50 -13.74
N SER A 434 -15.92 -10.98 -12.75
CA SER A 434 -15.48 -10.98 -11.35
C SER A 434 -16.46 -11.73 -10.46
N LEU A 435 -15.92 -12.33 -9.40
CA LEU A 435 -16.74 -12.74 -8.26
C LEU A 435 -17.02 -11.50 -7.41
N GLN A 436 -18.27 -11.32 -6.99
CA GLN A 436 -18.68 -10.21 -6.13
C GLN A 436 -19.34 -10.74 -4.85
N MET A 437 -18.88 -10.20 -3.73
CA MET A 437 -19.51 -10.35 -2.42
C MET A 437 -20.03 -8.99 -1.98
N LYS A 438 -21.33 -8.89 -1.76
CA LYS A 438 -21.94 -7.74 -1.08
C LYS A 438 -22.07 -8.05 0.39
N LEU A 439 -21.44 -7.24 1.22
CA LEU A 439 -21.39 -7.41 2.67
C LEU A 439 -22.66 -6.86 3.33
N ASN A 440 -22.97 -7.34 4.53
CA ASN A 440 -23.99 -6.79 5.39
C ASN A 440 -23.50 -5.48 6.02
N GLY A 441 -24.33 -4.44 5.98
CA GLY A 441 -23.96 -3.10 6.45
C GLY A 441 -23.01 -2.39 5.49
N CYS A 442 -22.25 -1.42 6.02
CA CYS A 442 -21.35 -0.57 5.24
C CYS A 442 -19.94 -0.56 5.86
N PRO A 443 -19.22 -1.70 5.91
CA PRO A 443 -17.95 -1.82 6.64
C PRO A 443 -16.89 -0.82 6.18
N PHE A 444 -16.89 -0.45 4.89
CA PHE A 444 -15.91 0.48 4.33
C PHE A 444 -16.31 1.96 4.49
N HIS A 445 -17.46 2.27 5.12
CA HIS A 445 -18.01 3.62 5.26
C HIS A 445 -17.73 4.29 6.63
N THR A 446 -17.62 5.63 6.59
CA THR A 446 -17.38 6.74 7.58
C THR A 446 -17.05 6.54 9.06
N CYS A 447 -17.17 5.39 9.69
CA CYS A 447 -17.04 5.26 11.14
C CYS A 447 -15.93 4.30 11.56
N THR A 448 -14.71 4.81 11.67
CA THR A 448 -13.56 4.03 12.14
C THR A 448 -13.59 3.89 13.67
N ASN A 449 -14.24 2.83 14.14
CA ASN A 449 -14.35 2.45 15.54
C ASN A 449 -13.95 0.97 15.73
N SER A 450 -14.00 0.46 16.97
CA SER A 450 -13.62 -0.92 17.29
C SER A 450 -14.48 -1.99 16.59
N HIS A 451 -15.78 -1.73 16.36
CA HIS A 451 -16.64 -2.68 15.65
C HIS A 451 -16.27 -2.77 14.17
N ASN A 452 -16.03 -1.63 13.52
CA ASN A 452 -15.59 -1.62 12.12
C ASN A 452 -14.17 -2.18 11.98
N ALA A 453 -13.27 -1.90 12.93
CA ALA A 453 -11.93 -2.51 12.93
C ALA A 453 -12.01 -4.04 13.03
N LEU A 454 -12.88 -4.57 13.89
CA LEU A 454 -13.12 -6.02 13.98
C LEU A 454 -13.71 -6.56 12.67
N TYR A 455 -14.73 -5.89 12.13
CA TYR A 455 -15.42 -6.36 10.93
C TYR A 455 -14.50 -6.37 9.70
N CYS A 456 -13.88 -5.23 9.38
CA CYS A 456 -12.93 -5.15 8.27
C CYS A 456 -11.73 -6.08 8.46
N GLY A 457 -11.19 -6.18 9.69
CA GLY A 457 -10.04 -7.04 9.98
C GLY A 457 -10.37 -8.52 9.82
N THR A 458 -11.56 -8.94 10.25
CA THR A 458 -12.00 -10.33 10.12
C THR A 458 -12.19 -10.73 8.66
N VAL A 459 -12.89 -9.89 7.88
CA VAL A 459 -13.10 -10.15 6.44
C VAL A 459 -11.78 -10.14 5.68
N LEU A 460 -10.88 -9.18 5.97
CA LEU A 460 -9.56 -9.11 5.35
C LEU A 460 -8.73 -10.36 5.64
N LEU A 461 -8.59 -10.72 6.92
CA LEU A 461 -7.79 -11.89 7.30
C LEU A 461 -8.39 -13.19 6.77
N ALA A 462 -9.72 -13.34 6.73
CA ALA A 462 -10.36 -14.53 6.15
C ALA A 462 -10.05 -14.67 4.65
N LEU A 463 -10.08 -13.58 3.88
CA LEU A 463 -9.71 -13.61 2.46
C LEU A 463 -8.23 -13.92 2.25
N VAL A 464 -7.35 -13.21 2.97
CA VAL A 464 -5.91 -13.36 2.78
C VAL A 464 -5.45 -14.74 3.24
N ASP A 465 -5.97 -15.25 4.36
CA ASP A 465 -5.68 -16.61 4.84
C ASP A 465 -6.16 -17.68 3.85
N LEU A 466 -7.37 -17.54 3.32
CA LEU A 466 -7.87 -18.45 2.29
C LEU A 466 -6.97 -18.43 1.05
N LEU A 467 -6.60 -17.24 0.58
CA LEU A 467 -5.76 -17.10 -0.61
C LEU A 467 -4.38 -17.72 -0.37
N TYR A 468 -3.77 -17.52 0.80
CA TYR A 468 -2.52 -18.15 1.20
C TYR A 468 -2.64 -19.67 1.25
N GLN A 469 -3.74 -20.20 1.81
CA GLN A 469 -4.04 -21.64 1.82
C GLN A 469 -4.13 -22.20 0.39
N GLN A 470 -4.65 -21.41 -0.55
CA GLN A 470 -4.71 -21.75 -1.97
C GLN A 470 -3.39 -21.45 -2.72
N GLY A 471 -2.30 -21.14 -2.01
CA GLY A 471 -0.98 -20.87 -2.57
C GLY A 471 -0.81 -19.49 -3.21
N TRP A 472 -1.69 -18.53 -2.91
CA TRP A 472 -1.59 -17.15 -3.40
C TRP A 472 -0.93 -16.24 -2.35
N VAL A 473 0.02 -15.43 -2.78
CA VAL A 473 0.81 -14.53 -1.92
C VAL A 473 0.51 -13.09 -2.27
N LEU A 474 0.19 -12.28 -1.26
CA LEU A 474 -0.06 -10.85 -1.42
C LEU A 474 1.23 -10.14 -1.83
N ARG A 475 1.18 -9.36 -2.91
CA ARG A 475 2.34 -8.60 -3.42
C ARG A 475 2.23 -7.10 -3.21
N THR A 476 1.04 -6.53 -3.34
CA THR A 476 0.84 -5.07 -3.24
C THR A 476 -0.64 -4.72 -3.05
N ALA A 477 -0.94 -3.51 -2.56
CA ALA A 477 -2.30 -3.00 -2.46
C ALA A 477 -2.48 -1.56 -3.02
N PRO A 478 -2.21 -1.28 -4.32
CA PRO A 478 -2.31 0.06 -4.90
C PRO A 478 -3.74 0.62 -4.96
N ASP A 479 -3.81 1.96 -5.03
CA ASP A 479 -5.03 2.65 -5.43
C ASP A 479 -5.18 2.63 -6.94
N VAL A 480 -6.27 2.04 -7.43
CA VAL A 480 -6.54 1.81 -8.87
C VAL A 480 -7.72 2.66 -9.37
N SER A 481 -8.36 3.42 -8.49
CA SER A 481 -9.53 4.24 -8.78
C SER A 481 -9.25 5.68 -8.39
N ARG A 482 -9.60 6.61 -9.27
CA ARG A 482 -9.56 8.04 -8.94
C ARG A 482 -10.85 8.54 -8.32
N LYS A 483 -11.87 7.68 -8.19
CA LYS A 483 -13.20 8.09 -7.80
C LYS A 483 -13.22 8.58 -6.36
N TYR A 484 -13.78 9.77 -6.17
CA TYR A 484 -13.99 10.35 -4.86
C TYR A 484 -15.32 11.09 -4.82
N TYR A 485 -15.89 11.17 -3.62
CA TYR A 485 -16.96 12.09 -3.30
C TYR A 485 -16.34 13.39 -2.79
N ALA A 486 -16.86 14.52 -3.22
CA ALA A 486 -16.56 15.82 -2.63
C ALA A 486 -17.79 16.72 -2.63
N ASP A 487 -18.08 17.27 -1.46
CA ASP A 487 -18.94 18.43 -1.27
C ASP A 487 -18.21 19.46 -0.38
N ASP A 488 -18.89 20.54 -0.01
CA ASP A 488 -18.33 21.61 0.83
C ASP A 488 -17.91 21.13 2.25
N LYS A 489 -18.39 19.96 2.70
CA LYS A 489 -18.24 19.48 4.07
C LYS A 489 -17.34 18.26 4.18
N LYS A 490 -17.27 17.42 3.14
CA LYS A 490 -16.67 16.09 3.19
C LYS A 490 -16.06 15.73 1.85
N GLN A 491 -14.87 15.14 1.94
CA GLN A 491 -14.20 14.53 0.80
C GLN A 491 -13.67 13.15 1.20
N TYR A 492 -13.88 12.15 0.34
CA TYR A 492 -13.46 10.77 0.59
C TYR A 492 -13.44 9.93 -0.69
N LYS A 493 -12.63 8.87 -0.75
CA LYS A 493 -12.57 7.98 -1.91
C LYS A 493 -13.85 7.14 -2.05
N LEU A 494 -14.25 6.78 -3.28
CA LEU A 494 -15.40 5.88 -3.50
C LEU A 494 -14.99 4.39 -3.48
N ASP A 495 -13.80 4.08 -3.97
CA ASP A 495 -13.18 2.76 -3.85
C ASP A 495 -11.96 2.88 -2.93
N THR A 496 -11.61 1.82 -2.20
CA THR A 496 -10.36 1.79 -1.43
C THR A 496 -9.30 0.94 -2.14
N ALA A 497 -8.33 0.38 -1.41
CA ALA A 497 -7.22 -0.35 -1.99
C ALA A 497 -7.66 -1.59 -2.80
N THR A 498 -6.89 -1.92 -3.84
CA THR A 498 -6.98 -3.21 -4.54
C THR A 498 -5.73 -4.02 -4.26
N MET A 499 -5.88 -5.19 -3.66
CA MET A 499 -4.80 -6.12 -3.36
C MET A 499 -4.51 -7.02 -4.55
N TYR A 500 -3.24 -7.18 -4.94
CA TYR A 500 -2.82 -8.10 -6.00
C TYR A 500 -1.98 -9.25 -5.45
N PHE A 501 -2.27 -10.45 -5.93
CA PHE A 501 -1.68 -11.71 -5.50
C PHE A 501 -1.11 -12.48 -6.69
N THR A 502 -0.07 -13.27 -6.40
CA THR A 502 0.54 -14.22 -7.35
C THR A 502 0.70 -15.58 -6.68
N LYS A 503 0.92 -16.66 -7.45
CA LYS A 503 1.17 -17.95 -6.82
C LYS A 503 2.53 -17.96 -6.11
N ALA A 504 2.61 -18.69 -5.01
CA ALA A 504 3.85 -19.03 -4.34
C ALA A 504 4.66 -19.95 -5.25
N ARG A 505 5.99 -19.83 -5.23
CA ARG A 505 6.87 -20.84 -5.81
C ARG A 505 6.61 -22.17 -5.07
N THR A 506 6.22 -23.20 -5.81
CA THR A 506 6.32 -24.59 -5.35
C THR A 506 7.77 -25.06 -5.36
#